data_AF-A0A524HPJ0-F1
#
_entry.id   AF-A0A524HPJ0-F1
#
_cell.length_a   1.000
_cell.length_b   1.000
_cell.length_c   1.000
_cell.angle_alpha   90.00
_cell.angle_beta   90.00
_cell.angle_gamma   90.00
#
_symmetry.space_group_name_H-M   'P 1'
#
loop_
_entity.id
_entity.type
_entity.pdbx_description
1 polymer ?
#
loop_
_entity_poly.entity_id
_entity_poly.type
_entity_poly.pdbx_seq_one_letter_code
_entity_poly.pdbx_strand_id
1 'polypeptide(L)'
;MAGAIRHPGRQWSSRSNPVSRAWCCFTTSRPTATTPLIACSPTRSRTHGAPARVSASAPRRKAQPSPSDEERADMNRRLSQAVLGILAPLAVIAAPLAAQDARPGLAVLPFSNGGSYGQDKEIFAALERGIPATLIAELGRNTSVRVIERTETQRLLDQSDLEESGRVDAATAARIGAQVGARYAIMGTFIDYYGKFRIDARIVDVETGEILTVVQAGPADRQSLYGLLRDLAAGIVTKTGLPGGAGGSTVRSVPTEALTAFSRALLYHDRGDTAKAAEFYQQAITLFPDYTEAKEGLRKARS
;
A
#
# COMPACT_ATOMS: atom_id res chain seq x y z
N MET A 1 1.14 61.27 -50.08
CA MET A 1 -0.25 60.79 -50.20
C MET A 1 -0.58 59.96 -48.98
N ALA A 2 -1.68 60.29 -48.33
CA ALA A 2 -2.08 59.89 -46.98
C ALA A 2 -2.70 58.49 -46.92
N GLY A 3 -2.72 57.88 -45.73
CA GLY A 3 -3.48 56.67 -45.45
C GLY A 3 -3.25 56.11 -44.04
N ALA A 4 -3.70 56.84 -43.02
CA ALA A 4 -3.75 56.37 -41.64
C ALA A 4 -5.01 55.51 -41.40
N ILE A 5 -4.89 54.39 -40.71
CA ILE A 5 -6.03 53.62 -40.18
C ILE A 5 -5.97 53.66 -38.66
N ARG A 6 -6.96 54.33 -38.06
CA ARG A 6 -7.26 54.32 -36.61
C ARG A 6 -8.26 53.19 -36.35
N HIS A 7 -8.08 52.45 -35.25
CA HIS A 7 -9.19 51.79 -34.56
C HIS A 7 -9.22 52.21 -33.08
N PRO A 8 -10.40 52.48 -32.50
CA PRO A 8 -10.54 53.05 -31.17
C PRO A 8 -10.67 51.97 -30.09
N GLY A 9 -10.17 52.28 -28.90
CA GLY A 9 -10.48 51.53 -27.69
C GLY A 9 -11.86 51.86 -27.12
N ARG A 10 -12.40 50.95 -26.30
CA ARG A 10 -13.31 51.26 -25.19
C ARG A 10 -13.03 50.32 -24.02
N GLN A 11 -12.77 50.94 -22.87
CA GLN A 11 -12.86 50.36 -21.53
C GLN A 11 -14.34 50.28 -21.09
N TRP A 12 -14.52 49.89 -19.82
CA TRP A 12 -15.73 49.89 -18.96
C TRP A 12 -16.42 48.52 -18.91
N SER A 13 -16.84 47.99 -17.76
CA SER A 13 -16.75 48.38 -16.35
C SER A 13 -17.27 47.21 -15.52
N SER A 14 -16.81 47.13 -14.27
CA SER A 14 -17.34 46.30 -13.20
C SER A 14 -18.87 46.38 -13.05
N ARG A 15 -19.49 45.23 -12.74
CA ARG A 15 -20.72 45.18 -11.92
C ARG A 15 -20.73 43.89 -11.11
N SER A 16 -20.66 44.11 -9.80
CA SER A 16 -21.00 43.18 -8.73
C SER A 16 -22.52 43.08 -8.56
N ASN A 17 -22.90 42.14 -7.68
CA ASN A 17 -24.13 42.06 -6.87
C ASN A 17 -25.23 41.04 -7.29
N PRO A 18 -26.07 40.58 -6.33
CA PRO A 18 -26.07 39.19 -5.83
C PRO A 18 -27.51 38.62 -5.69
N VAL A 19 -27.77 37.79 -4.66
CA VAL A 19 -29.06 37.27 -4.15
C VAL A 19 -29.74 36.17 -5.02
N SER A 20 -30.38 35.10 -4.53
CA SER A 20 -30.94 34.71 -3.22
C SER A 20 -31.14 33.18 -3.10
N ARG A 21 -31.01 32.71 -1.85
CA ARG A 21 -31.78 31.69 -1.09
C ARG A 21 -32.80 30.77 -1.79
N ALA A 22 -32.69 29.47 -1.51
CA ALA A 22 -33.77 28.56 -1.07
C ALA A 22 -33.07 27.31 -0.45
N TRP A 23 -33.04 27.06 0.86
CA TRP A 23 -34.09 26.55 1.76
C TRP A 23 -34.91 25.39 1.18
N CYS A 24 -34.52 24.17 1.52
CA CYS A 24 -35.42 23.05 1.80
C CYS A 24 -34.78 22.11 2.83
N CYS A 25 -35.26 22.19 4.07
CA CYS A 25 -35.23 21.11 5.05
C CYS A 25 -36.23 20.04 4.64
N PHE A 26 -35.93 18.75 4.82
CA PHE A 26 -36.89 17.68 5.16
C PHE A 26 -36.05 16.45 5.56
N THR A 27 -35.75 16.32 6.85
CA THR A 27 -36.41 15.45 7.85
C THR A 27 -36.11 13.96 7.71
N THR A 28 -35.79 13.43 8.87
CA THR A 28 -35.36 12.09 9.25
C THR A 28 -36.50 11.08 9.23
N SER A 29 -36.22 9.84 8.83
CA SER A 29 -37.03 8.68 9.21
C SER A 29 -36.11 7.52 9.65
N ARG A 30 -36.37 7.05 10.88
CA ARG A 30 -35.74 5.89 11.54
C ARG A 30 -36.42 4.58 11.12
N PRO A 31 -35.76 3.43 11.25
CA PRO A 31 -36.34 2.12 10.96
C PRO A 31 -37.16 1.56 12.14
N THR A 32 -38.27 0.88 11.82
CA THR A 32 -39.12 0.14 12.75
C THR A 32 -38.69 -1.32 12.85
N ALA A 33 -38.49 -1.77 14.09
CA ALA A 33 -38.33 -3.17 14.46
C ALA A 33 -39.68 -3.91 14.38
N THR A 34 -39.66 -5.19 14.01
CA THR A 34 -40.84 -6.08 14.12
C THR A 34 -40.40 -7.45 14.61
N THR A 35 -40.68 -7.71 15.88
CA THR A 35 -40.66 -9.01 16.53
C THR A 35 -41.92 -9.79 16.15
N PRO A 36 -41.86 -11.14 16.14
CA PRO A 36 -42.98 -11.89 16.70
C PRO A 36 -42.53 -12.91 17.76
N LEU A 37 -43.29 -12.90 18.86
CA LEU A 37 -43.42 -13.96 19.86
C LEU A 37 -44.53 -14.94 19.44
N ILE A 38 -44.66 -16.04 20.20
CA ILE A 38 -45.73 -17.08 20.27
C ILE A 38 -45.21 -18.45 19.80
N ALA A 39 -45.43 -19.62 20.44
CA ALA A 39 -45.78 -20.06 21.79
C ALA A 39 -45.80 -21.61 21.78
N CYS A 40 -45.80 -22.20 22.98
CA CYS A 40 -46.41 -23.48 23.37
C CYS A 40 -45.73 -24.85 23.06
N SER A 41 -45.35 -25.46 24.20
CA SER A 41 -45.16 -26.86 24.62
C SER A 41 -46.22 -27.88 24.12
N PRO A 42 -46.06 -29.23 24.25
CA PRO A 42 -46.02 -29.95 25.56
C PRO A 42 -45.21 -31.29 25.68
N THR A 43 -44.68 -31.51 26.90
CA THR A 43 -44.83 -32.68 27.81
C THR A 43 -44.69 -34.16 27.35
N ARG A 44 -43.71 -34.88 27.95
CA ARG A 44 -43.83 -36.24 28.59
C ARG A 44 -42.48 -36.63 29.25
N SER A 45 -42.36 -36.66 30.59
CA SER A 45 -42.44 -37.83 31.50
C SER A 45 -41.52 -39.02 31.12
N ARG A 46 -40.62 -39.56 31.96
CA ARG A 46 -40.82 -40.28 33.24
C ARG A 46 -39.42 -40.66 33.80
N THR A 47 -39.05 -40.29 35.04
CA THR A 47 -38.99 -41.10 36.30
C THR A 47 -37.78 -42.01 36.53
N HIS A 48 -37.29 -41.91 37.79
CA HIS A 48 -36.49 -42.86 38.60
C HIS A 48 -34.99 -42.92 38.32
N GLY A 49 -34.08 -42.85 39.29
CA GLY A 49 -34.17 -42.80 40.74
C GLY A 49 -32.75 -42.71 41.31
N ALA A 50 -32.58 -42.05 42.46
CA ALA A 50 -31.35 -42.13 43.26
C ALA A 50 -31.21 -43.55 43.85
N PRO A 51 -30.01 -43.98 44.28
CA PRO A 51 -29.67 -43.67 45.68
C PRO A 51 -28.18 -43.46 46.00
N ALA A 52 -28.01 -42.79 47.16
CA ALA A 52 -27.06 -43.05 48.24
C ALA A 52 -25.54 -42.83 48.06
N ARG A 53 -25.06 -41.92 48.92
CA ARG A 53 -23.69 -41.83 49.45
C ARG A 53 -23.22 -43.16 50.05
N VAL A 54 -21.96 -43.50 49.82
CA VAL A 54 -21.11 -44.19 50.81
C VAL A 54 -19.71 -43.60 50.77
N SER A 55 -19.23 -43.28 51.98
CA SER A 55 -17.88 -42.84 52.34
C SER A 55 -16.85 -43.94 52.06
N ALA A 56 -15.70 -43.59 51.47
CA ALA A 56 -14.51 -44.43 51.55
C ALA A 56 -13.24 -43.57 51.65
N SER A 57 -12.63 -43.71 52.81
CA SER A 57 -11.38 -43.13 53.31
C SER A 57 -10.17 -43.33 52.40
N ALA A 58 -9.40 -42.27 52.20
CA ALA A 58 -8.08 -42.29 51.59
C ALA A 58 -7.06 -43.06 52.47
N PRO A 59 -6.26 -43.98 51.90
CA PRO A 59 -5.14 -44.57 52.63
C PRO A 59 -3.91 -43.64 52.61
N ARG A 60 -3.51 -43.31 53.82
CA ARG A 60 -2.27 -42.67 54.27
C ARG A 60 -1.03 -43.38 53.67
N ARG A 61 -0.37 -42.78 52.67
CA ARG A 61 0.95 -43.24 52.20
C ARG A 61 2.04 -42.65 53.09
N LYS A 62 2.84 -43.55 53.65
CA LYS A 62 3.92 -43.29 54.61
C LYS A 62 5.05 -42.48 53.98
N ALA A 63 5.62 -41.58 54.78
CA ALA A 63 6.87 -40.89 54.54
C ALA A 63 8.01 -41.89 54.27
N GLN A 64 8.87 -41.55 53.31
CA GLN A 64 10.17 -42.19 53.11
C GLN A 64 11.29 -41.17 53.39
N PRO A 65 12.45 -41.66 53.86
CA PRO A 65 13.37 -40.88 54.70
C PRO A 65 14.30 -39.99 53.87
N SER A 66 14.68 -38.86 54.47
CA SER A 66 15.84 -38.07 54.08
C SER A 66 17.10 -38.96 54.12
N PRO A 67 17.96 -38.94 53.07
CA PRO A 67 19.22 -39.67 53.12
C PRO A 67 20.09 -39.12 54.25
N SER A 68 20.47 -40.04 55.13
CA SER A 68 21.32 -39.88 56.30
C SER A 68 22.74 -39.47 55.92
N ASP A 69 23.39 -38.76 56.85
CA ASP A 69 24.67 -38.07 56.76
C ASP A 69 25.93 -38.94 56.47
N GLU A 70 25.80 -40.10 55.84
CA GLU A 70 26.92 -41.01 55.52
C GLU A 70 27.38 -40.97 54.05
N GLU A 71 26.58 -40.41 53.11
CA GLU A 71 27.01 -40.20 51.70
C GLU A 71 27.72 -38.86 51.46
N ARG A 72 27.93 -38.05 52.51
CA ARG A 72 28.54 -36.72 52.42
C ARG A 72 30.07 -36.70 52.55
N ALA A 73 30.71 -37.83 52.86
CA ALA A 73 32.14 -37.86 53.19
C ALA A 73 33.07 -38.40 52.10
N ASP A 74 32.58 -39.09 51.06
CA ASP A 74 33.45 -39.73 50.05
C ASP A 74 33.59 -38.95 48.74
N MET A 75 32.78 -37.89 48.54
CA MET A 75 32.79 -37.11 47.30
C MET A 75 33.83 -35.98 47.26
N ASN A 76 34.45 -35.63 48.40
CA ASN A 76 35.34 -34.47 48.51
C ASN A 76 36.84 -34.79 48.67
N ARG A 77 37.28 -36.01 48.34
CA ARG A 77 38.69 -36.40 48.56
C ARG A 77 39.34 -37.24 47.45
N ARG A 78 39.10 -36.86 46.20
CA ARG A 78 40.01 -37.13 45.08
C ARG A 78 40.13 -35.84 44.26
N LEU A 79 40.89 -34.87 44.74
CA LEU A 79 42.25 -34.60 44.24
C LEU A 79 42.26 -34.62 42.71
N SER A 80 42.13 -33.46 42.06
CA SER A 80 43.23 -32.50 41.91
C SER A 80 44.47 -33.18 41.36
N GLN A 81 44.58 -33.24 40.03
CA GLN A 81 45.81 -33.11 39.21
C GLN A 81 45.62 -33.74 37.82
N ALA A 82 45.17 -32.91 36.86
CA ALA A 82 45.40 -33.02 35.41
C ALA A 82 44.64 -31.83 34.77
N VAL A 83 45.12 -30.59 34.84
CA VAL A 83 46.12 -29.98 33.95
C VAL A 83 45.75 -30.09 32.46
N LEU A 84 45.44 -28.90 31.94
CA LEU A 84 45.61 -28.40 30.58
C LEU A 84 44.60 -28.78 29.48
N GLY A 85 43.83 -27.75 29.11
CA GLY A 85 43.49 -27.49 27.73
C GLY A 85 42.10 -27.99 27.32
N ILE A 86 41.10 -27.11 27.42
CA ILE A 86 40.20 -26.69 26.32
C ILE A 86 39.41 -25.51 26.90
N LEU A 87 40.05 -24.35 26.90
CA LEU A 87 39.35 -23.06 26.89
C LEU A 87 39.07 -22.80 25.41
N ALA A 88 38.06 -23.47 24.87
CA ALA A 88 37.55 -23.11 23.54
C ALA A 88 36.93 -21.72 23.67
N PRO A 89 37.39 -20.71 22.93
CA PRO A 89 36.65 -19.47 22.86
C PRO A 89 35.32 -19.83 22.18
N LEU A 90 34.19 -19.59 22.84
CA LEU A 90 32.95 -19.35 22.11
C LEU A 90 33.21 -18.10 21.26
N ALA A 91 33.77 -18.30 20.08
CA ALA A 91 33.76 -17.31 19.03
C ALA A 91 32.27 -17.10 18.71
N VAL A 92 31.71 -16.04 19.28
CA VAL A 92 30.46 -15.46 18.81
C VAL A 92 30.73 -15.13 17.35
N ILE A 93 30.30 -16.01 16.46
CA ILE A 93 30.23 -15.70 15.04
C ILE A 93 29.19 -14.60 14.98
N ALA A 94 29.66 -13.35 14.98
CA ALA A 94 28.86 -12.21 14.56
C ALA A 94 28.49 -12.52 13.11
N ALA A 95 27.33 -13.16 12.92
CA ALA A 95 26.70 -13.20 11.61
C ALA A 95 26.71 -11.74 11.13
N PRO A 96 27.20 -11.46 9.92
CA PRO A 96 27.07 -10.12 9.39
C PRO A 96 25.57 -9.83 9.45
N LEU A 97 25.17 -8.83 10.25
CA LEU A 97 23.83 -8.27 10.11
C LEU A 97 23.72 -8.01 8.61
N ALA A 98 22.81 -8.73 7.94
CA ALA A 98 22.51 -8.50 6.54
C ALA A 98 22.47 -6.99 6.37
N ALA A 99 23.39 -6.45 5.58
CA ALA A 99 23.62 -5.02 5.47
C ALA A 99 22.26 -4.37 5.28
N GLN A 100 21.72 -3.78 6.35
CA GLN A 100 20.38 -3.22 6.28
C GLN A 100 20.52 -2.09 5.29
N ASP A 101 19.79 -2.18 4.19
CA ASP A 101 19.81 -1.18 3.15
C ASP A 101 19.41 0.15 3.80
N ALA A 102 20.41 0.99 4.09
CA ALA A 102 20.26 2.22 4.85
C ALA A 102 19.53 3.30 4.03
N ARG A 103 19.22 3.02 2.76
CA ARG A 103 18.44 3.90 1.90
C ARG A 103 17.00 3.98 2.45
N PRO A 104 16.43 5.19 2.53
CA PRO A 104 15.04 5.34 2.92
C PRO A 104 14.13 4.53 1.99
N GLY A 105 13.25 3.72 2.57
CA GLY A 105 12.24 2.98 1.83
C GLY A 105 11.09 3.89 1.38
N LEU A 106 10.65 3.75 0.14
CA LEU A 106 9.51 4.49 -0.42
C LEU A 106 8.49 3.51 -1.00
N ALA A 107 7.31 3.42 -0.38
CA ALA A 107 6.22 2.58 -0.84
C ALA A 107 5.25 3.41 -1.68
N VAL A 108 4.93 2.94 -2.88
CA VAL A 108 3.90 3.55 -3.73
C VAL A 108 2.68 2.63 -3.75
N LEU A 109 1.55 3.15 -3.30
CA LEU A 109 0.27 2.46 -3.23
C LEU A 109 -0.51 2.66 -4.53
N PRO A 110 -1.54 1.84 -4.80
CA PRO A 110 -2.47 2.08 -5.90
C PRO A 110 -3.07 3.48 -5.82
N PHE A 111 -3.22 4.12 -6.97
CA PHE A 111 -3.91 5.40 -7.08
C PHE A 111 -5.38 5.13 -7.36
N SER A 112 -6.27 5.98 -6.85
CA SER A 112 -7.71 5.86 -7.11
C SER A 112 -8.20 6.91 -8.11
N ASN A 113 -9.12 6.53 -8.99
CA ASN A 113 -9.81 7.49 -9.86
C ASN A 113 -10.77 8.38 -9.04
N GLY A 114 -10.53 9.70 -9.06
CA GLY A 114 -11.31 10.70 -8.33
C GLY A 114 -12.59 11.19 -9.03
N GLY A 115 -13.07 10.48 -10.05
CA GLY A 115 -14.27 10.86 -10.82
C GLY A 115 -13.95 11.36 -12.23
N SER A 116 -13.14 10.58 -12.97
CA SER A 116 -12.73 10.89 -14.34
C SER A 116 -13.85 10.64 -15.38
N TYR A 117 -13.88 11.44 -16.44
CA TYR A 117 -14.83 11.40 -17.55
C TYR A 117 -14.14 11.60 -18.91
N GLY A 118 -14.75 11.05 -19.97
CA GLY A 118 -14.29 11.22 -21.35
C GLY A 118 -13.40 10.10 -21.89
N GLN A 119 -13.32 8.96 -21.19
CA GLN A 119 -12.72 7.70 -21.64
C GLN A 119 -13.52 6.52 -21.07
N ASP A 120 -13.25 5.31 -21.56
CA ASP A 120 -13.82 4.09 -21.03
C ASP A 120 -13.39 3.84 -19.57
N LYS A 121 -14.31 3.29 -18.76
CA LYS A 121 -14.04 2.94 -17.35
C LYS A 121 -12.83 2.00 -17.20
N GLU A 122 -12.62 1.12 -18.17
CA GLU A 122 -11.47 0.21 -18.21
C GLU A 122 -10.15 0.97 -18.27
N ILE A 123 -10.07 2.06 -19.03
CA ILE A 123 -8.86 2.89 -19.14
C ILE A 123 -8.53 3.49 -17.77
N PHE A 124 -9.54 3.99 -17.05
CA PHE A 124 -9.31 4.52 -15.71
C PHE A 124 -8.89 3.44 -14.71
N ALA A 125 -9.56 2.28 -14.71
CA ALA A 125 -9.16 1.14 -13.86
C ALA A 125 -7.74 0.63 -14.17
N ALA A 126 -7.32 0.73 -15.44
CA ALA A 126 -5.96 0.45 -15.85
C ALA A 126 -4.98 1.50 -15.32
N LEU A 127 -5.31 2.79 -15.41
CA LEU A 127 -4.45 3.89 -14.94
C LEU A 127 -4.23 3.87 -13.42
N GLU A 128 -5.18 3.37 -12.63
CA GLU A 128 -5.02 3.12 -11.18
C GLU A 128 -3.80 2.23 -10.86
N ARG A 129 -3.40 1.37 -11.81
CA ARG A 129 -2.23 0.48 -11.73
C ARG A 129 -1.02 1.02 -12.47
N GLY A 130 -1.23 1.63 -13.63
CA GLY A 130 -0.16 2.11 -14.50
C GLY A 130 0.51 3.39 -14.00
N ILE A 131 -0.23 4.31 -13.39
CA ILE A 131 0.30 5.53 -12.77
C ILE A 131 1.31 5.18 -11.67
N PRO A 132 0.96 4.39 -10.63
CA PRO A 132 1.91 4.06 -9.58
C PRO A 132 3.08 3.21 -10.11
N ALA A 133 2.85 2.29 -11.06
CA ALA A 133 3.94 1.51 -11.66
C ALA A 133 4.95 2.40 -12.42
N THR A 134 4.45 3.40 -13.16
CA THR A 134 5.31 4.37 -13.86
C THR A 134 6.02 5.30 -12.87
N LEU A 135 5.33 5.71 -11.80
CA LEU A 135 5.91 6.52 -10.74
C LEU A 135 7.04 5.77 -10.01
N ILE A 136 6.85 4.48 -9.72
CA ILE A 136 7.89 3.59 -9.18
C ILE A 136 9.10 3.56 -10.11
N ALA A 137 8.89 3.42 -11.42
CA ALA A 137 9.98 3.40 -12.40
C ALA A 137 10.76 4.73 -12.41
N GLU A 138 10.07 5.88 -12.38
CA GLU A 138 10.73 7.19 -12.31
C GLU A 138 11.51 7.40 -11.00
N LEU A 139 10.93 7.01 -9.86
CA LEU A 139 11.57 7.11 -8.56
C LEU A 139 12.76 6.15 -8.43
N GLY A 140 12.66 4.95 -9.02
CA GLY A 140 13.70 3.92 -9.00
C GLY A 140 14.97 4.31 -9.75
N ARG A 141 14.93 5.36 -10.57
CA ARG A 141 16.14 5.96 -11.19
C ARG A 141 17.06 6.60 -10.17
N ASN A 142 16.52 6.99 -9.01
CA ASN A 142 17.33 7.47 -7.90
C ASN A 142 17.82 6.28 -7.07
N THR A 143 19.09 5.90 -7.29
CA THR A 143 19.73 4.78 -6.59
C THR A 143 19.96 5.02 -5.10
N SER A 144 19.72 6.24 -4.60
CA SER A 144 19.86 6.60 -3.17
C SER A 144 18.61 6.30 -2.34
N VAL A 145 17.51 5.87 -2.99
CA VAL A 145 16.24 5.51 -2.35
C VAL A 145 15.91 4.05 -2.67
N ARG A 146 15.37 3.32 -1.71
CA ARG A 146 14.84 1.98 -1.95
C ARG A 146 13.35 2.09 -2.26
N VAL A 147 12.99 1.99 -3.53
CA VAL A 147 11.57 1.98 -3.94
C VAL A 147 11.04 0.56 -3.81
N ILE A 148 9.93 0.39 -3.08
CA ILE A 148 9.28 -0.90 -2.89
C ILE A 148 8.46 -1.24 -4.14
N GLU A 149 8.52 -2.51 -4.56
CA GLU A 149 7.75 -2.98 -5.72
C GLU A 149 6.25 -2.99 -5.45
N ARG A 150 5.47 -2.69 -6.50
CA ARG A 150 4.00 -2.67 -6.47
C ARG A 150 3.39 -4.00 -5.98
N THR A 151 3.97 -5.12 -6.37
CA THR A 151 3.42 -6.45 -6.02
C THR A 151 3.44 -6.68 -4.51
N GLU A 152 4.44 -6.16 -3.81
CA GLU A 152 4.54 -6.28 -2.35
C GLU A 152 3.47 -5.45 -1.66
N THR A 153 3.27 -4.19 -2.08
CA THR A 153 2.24 -3.32 -1.52
C THR A 153 0.84 -3.84 -1.84
N GLN A 154 0.61 -4.33 -3.07
CA GLN A 154 -0.68 -4.90 -3.47
C GLN A 154 -1.04 -6.15 -2.65
N ARG A 155 -0.10 -7.08 -2.46
CA ARG A 155 -0.34 -8.31 -1.69
C ARG A 155 -0.79 -8.02 -0.26
N LEU A 156 -0.27 -6.96 0.36
CA LEU A 156 -0.64 -6.55 1.71
C LEU A 156 -1.96 -5.78 1.75
N LEU A 157 -2.26 -5.02 0.69
CA LEU A 157 -3.56 -4.37 0.53
C LEU A 157 -4.68 -5.40 0.33
N ASP A 158 -4.44 -6.47 -0.43
CA ASP A 158 -5.41 -7.54 -0.65
C ASP A 158 -5.74 -8.33 0.64
N GLN A 159 -4.85 -8.27 1.64
CA GLN A 159 -5.05 -8.84 2.98
C GLN A 159 -5.74 -7.89 3.95
N SER A 160 -5.85 -6.61 3.59
CA SER A 160 -6.49 -5.60 4.43
C SER A 160 -7.96 -5.48 4.06
N ASP A 161 -8.83 -5.32 5.06
CA ASP A 161 -10.23 -4.97 4.84
C ASP A 161 -10.32 -3.51 4.33
N LEU A 162 -10.15 -3.34 3.02
CA LEU A 162 -10.38 -2.06 2.37
C LEU A 162 -11.89 -1.81 2.33
N GLU A 163 -12.29 -0.57 2.62
CA GLU A 163 -13.68 -0.16 2.46
C GLU A 163 -14.14 -0.36 1.01
N GLU A 164 -15.46 -0.51 0.80
CA GLU A 164 -16.10 -0.80 -0.49
C GLU A 164 -15.69 0.14 -1.63
N SER A 165 -15.16 1.32 -1.30
CA SER A 165 -14.64 2.31 -2.25
C SER A 165 -13.26 1.97 -2.85
N GLY A 166 -12.53 1.00 -2.30
CA GLY A 166 -11.17 0.64 -2.71
C GLY A 166 -10.12 1.74 -2.48
N ARG A 167 -10.48 2.81 -1.76
CA ARG A 167 -9.59 3.95 -1.49
C ARG A 167 -8.72 3.67 -0.27
N VAL A 168 -7.43 3.95 -0.41
CA VAL A 168 -6.46 3.83 0.69
C VAL A 168 -6.44 5.13 1.49
N ASP A 169 -6.65 5.03 2.80
CA ASP A 169 -6.51 6.15 3.74
C ASP A 169 -5.10 6.22 4.34
N ALA A 170 -4.78 7.33 5.04
CA ALA A 170 -3.45 7.55 5.61
C ALA A 170 -3.02 6.47 6.61
N ALA A 171 -3.96 6.01 7.45
CA ALA A 171 -3.70 4.97 8.42
C ALA A 171 -3.34 3.63 7.75
N THR A 172 -4.06 3.25 6.69
CA THR A 172 -3.75 2.06 5.90
C THR A 172 -2.44 2.22 5.16
N ALA A 173 -2.19 3.37 4.54
CA ALA A 173 -0.92 3.63 3.86
C ALA A 173 0.29 3.50 4.80
N ALA A 174 0.20 4.06 6.02
CA ALA A 174 1.25 3.93 7.03
C ALA A 174 1.43 2.46 7.45
N ARG A 175 0.34 1.72 7.70
CA ARG A 175 0.40 0.30 8.07
C ARG A 175 1.05 -0.56 6.98
N ILE A 176 0.63 -0.40 5.73
CA ILE A 176 1.22 -1.13 4.59
C ILE A 176 2.67 -0.72 4.39
N GLY A 177 2.97 0.58 4.49
CA GLY A 177 4.33 1.12 4.43
C GLY A 177 5.25 0.49 5.48
N ALA A 178 4.79 0.39 6.73
CA ALA A 178 5.57 -0.21 7.81
C ALA A 178 5.88 -1.69 7.54
N GLN A 179 4.89 -2.45 7.02
CA GLN A 179 5.07 -3.87 6.71
C GLN A 179 6.10 -4.13 5.59
N VAL A 180 6.25 -3.21 4.64
CA VAL A 180 7.27 -3.29 3.58
C VAL A 180 8.58 -2.57 3.94
N GLY A 181 8.70 -2.08 5.18
CA GLY A 181 9.85 -1.32 5.66
C GLY A 181 10.06 -0.01 4.91
N ALA A 182 8.98 0.65 4.49
CA ALA A 182 9.03 2.00 3.93
C ALA A 182 9.11 3.03 5.06
N ARG A 183 9.88 4.10 4.82
CA ARG A 183 9.85 5.32 5.64
C ARG A 183 8.71 6.25 5.21
N TYR A 184 8.42 6.28 3.92
CA TYR A 184 7.34 7.07 3.35
C TYR A 184 6.41 6.18 2.53
N ALA A 185 5.12 6.43 2.65
CA ALA A 185 4.09 5.82 1.82
C ALA A 185 3.44 6.90 0.93
N ILE A 186 3.33 6.63 -0.36
CA ILE A 186 2.74 7.51 -1.36
C ILE A 186 1.41 6.92 -1.78
N MET A 187 0.33 7.64 -1.50
CA MET A 187 -0.99 7.35 -2.07
C MET A 187 -1.39 8.50 -2.99
N GLY A 188 -2.37 8.29 -3.86
CA GLY A 188 -2.85 9.41 -4.65
C GLY A 188 -4.18 9.18 -5.33
N THR A 189 -4.66 10.27 -5.90
CA THR A 189 -5.87 10.32 -6.72
C THR A 189 -5.53 11.00 -8.04
N PHE A 190 -6.15 10.55 -9.13
CA PHE A 190 -6.10 11.26 -10.39
C PHE A 190 -7.50 11.57 -10.90
N ILE A 191 -7.61 12.63 -11.70
CA ILE A 191 -8.84 13.02 -12.38
C ILE A 191 -8.49 13.38 -13.81
N ASP A 192 -9.19 12.77 -14.76
CA ASP A 192 -9.24 13.18 -16.16
C ASP A 192 -10.62 13.78 -16.44
N TYR A 193 -10.66 15.06 -16.74
CA TYR A 193 -11.89 15.74 -17.14
C TYR A 193 -11.82 16.08 -18.62
N TYR A 194 -12.39 15.20 -19.47
CA TYR A 194 -12.45 15.37 -20.92
C TYR A 194 -11.08 15.70 -21.57
N GLY A 195 -10.00 15.08 -21.08
CA GLY A 195 -8.65 15.26 -21.60
C GLY A 195 -7.79 16.21 -20.79
N LYS A 196 -8.33 16.87 -19.75
CA LYS A 196 -7.53 17.62 -18.76
C LYS A 196 -7.24 16.74 -17.55
N PHE A 197 -5.98 16.36 -17.40
CA PHE A 197 -5.48 15.44 -16.40
C PHE A 197 -4.87 16.17 -15.20
N ARG A 198 -5.20 15.73 -13.99
CA ARG A 198 -4.58 16.17 -12.73
C ARG A 198 -4.27 14.96 -11.86
N ILE A 199 -3.12 15.00 -11.18
CA ILE A 199 -2.70 13.96 -10.23
C ILE A 199 -2.35 14.62 -8.91
N ASP A 200 -2.89 14.09 -7.82
CA ASP A 200 -2.62 14.52 -6.45
C ASP A 200 -2.00 13.33 -5.69
N ALA A 201 -0.74 13.46 -5.27
CA ALA A 201 -0.04 12.47 -4.45
C ALA A 201 0.13 12.99 -3.02
N ARG A 202 -0.29 12.18 -2.04
CA ARG A 202 -0.15 12.46 -0.61
C ARG A 202 1.03 11.65 -0.08
N ILE A 203 1.95 12.34 0.57
CA ILE A 203 3.12 11.75 1.19
C ILE A 203 2.81 11.52 2.65
N VAL A 204 2.81 10.27 3.07
CA VAL A 204 2.57 9.85 4.45
C VAL A 204 3.90 9.47 5.09
N ASP A 205 4.17 10.03 6.26
CA ASP A 205 5.24 9.53 7.13
C ASP A 205 4.75 8.23 7.78
N VAL A 206 5.48 7.14 7.56
CA VAL A 206 5.05 5.82 8.04
C VAL A 206 5.19 5.69 9.56
N GLU A 207 6.11 6.43 10.17
CA GLU A 207 6.34 6.36 11.62
C GLU A 207 5.23 7.08 12.39
N THR A 208 4.81 8.26 11.91
CA THR A 208 3.76 9.06 12.57
C THR A 208 2.35 8.79 12.05
N GLY A 209 2.23 8.27 10.82
CA GLY A 209 0.95 8.13 10.11
C GLY A 209 0.38 9.45 9.56
N GLU A 210 1.12 10.55 9.69
CA GLU A 210 0.66 11.87 9.25
C GLU A 210 0.95 12.13 7.77
N ILE A 211 0.06 12.89 7.13
CA ILE A 211 0.30 13.39 5.78
C ILE A 211 1.26 14.59 5.87
N LEU A 212 2.51 14.39 5.47
CA LEU A 212 3.52 15.43 5.44
C LEU A 212 3.15 16.55 4.47
N THR A 213 2.75 16.17 3.26
CA THR A 213 2.37 17.13 2.23
C THR A 213 1.62 16.46 1.08
N VAL A 214 1.07 17.29 0.21
CA VAL A 214 0.46 16.88 -1.06
C VAL A 214 1.25 17.49 -2.21
N VAL A 215 1.65 16.66 -3.16
CA VAL A 215 2.27 17.06 -4.42
C VAL A 215 1.22 16.95 -5.50
N GLN A 216 0.99 18.04 -6.22
CA GLN A 216 0.05 18.10 -7.33
C GLN A 216 0.81 18.25 -8.65
N ALA A 217 0.36 17.54 -9.69
CA ALA A 217 0.76 17.74 -11.07
C ALA A 217 -0.47 18.01 -11.95
N GLY A 218 -0.40 19.07 -12.77
CA GLY A 218 -1.50 19.53 -13.62
C GLY A 218 -2.41 20.57 -12.95
N PRO A 219 -3.55 20.94 -13.58
CA PRO A 219 -4.13 20.32 -14.77
C PRO A 219 -3.30 20.49 -16.04
N ALA A 220 -3.18 19.46 -16.88
CA ALA A 220 -2.58 19.53 -18.21
C ALA A 220 -3.29 18.62 -19.20
N ASP A 221 -2.93 18.69 -20.48
CA ASP A 221 -3.47 17.77 -21.49
C ASP A 221 -3.07 16.33 -21.20
N ARG A 222 -3.98 15.38 -21.45
CA ARG A 222 -3.76 13.94 -21.23
C ARG A 222 -2.50 13.44 -21.94
N GLN A 223 -2.20 13.98 -23.11
CA GLN A 223 -1.00 13.65 -23.88
C GLN A 223 0.30 13.93 -23.10
N SER A 224 0.25 14.83 -22.12
CA SER A 224 1.36 15.19 -21.22
C SER A 224 1.41 14.34 -19.95
N LEU A 225 0.62 13.26 -19.84
CA LEU A 225 0.51 12.42 -18.65
C LEU A 225 1.88 11.95 -18.13
N TYR A 226 2.74 11.49 -19.03
CA TYR A 226 4.08 11.06 -18.60
C TYR A 226 4.92 12.22 -18.05
N GLY A 227 4.80 13.43 -18.64
CA GLY A 227 5.41 14.65 -18.10
C GLY A 227 4.91 14.96 -16.68
N LEU A 228 3.60 14.89 -16.47
CA LEU A 228 2.99 15.08 -15.14
C LEU A 228 3.54 14.07 -14.10
N LEU A 229 3.74 12.81 -14.49
CA LEU A 229 4.30 11.79 -13.60
C LEU A 229 5.76 12.06 -13.23
N ARG A 230 6.56 12.59 -14.16
CA ARG A 230 7.92 13.03 -13.85
C ARG A 230 7.95 14.22 -12.91
N ASP A 231 7.10 15.22 -13.15
CA ASP A 231 6.99 16.40 -12.30
C ASP A 231 6.53 16.00 -10.88
N LEU A 232 5.59 15.04 -10.80
CA LEU A 232 5.14 14.45 -9.55
C LEU A 232 6.28 13.73 -8.81
N ALA A 233 7.07 12.90 -9.51
CA ALA A 233 8.22 12.21 -8.94
C ALA A 233 9.27 13.20 -8.40
N ALA A 234 9.59 14.24 -9.18
CA ALA A 234 10.51 15.30 -8.77
C ALA A 234 9.99 16.07 -7.55
N GLY A 235 8.69 16.38 -7.52
CA GLY A 235 8.02 17.00 -6.39
C GLY A 235 8.09 16.12 -5.13
N ILE A 236 7.86 14.81 -5.26
CA ILE A 236 7.97 13.85 -4.15
C ILE A 236 9.38 13.83 -3.58
N VAL A 237 10.42 13.68 -4.41
CA VAL A 237 11.82 13.68 -3.96
C VAL A 237 12.17 14.99 -3.26
N THR A 238 11.75 16.13 -3.83
CA THR A 238 12.00 17.45 -3.25
C THR A 238 11.34 17.62 -1.88
N LYS A 239 10.08 17.19 -1.75
CA LYS A 239 9.30 17.38 -0.52
C LYS A 239 9.67 16.41 0.61
N THR A 240 10.19 15.24 0.27
CA THR A 240 10.66 14.25 1.24
C THR A 240 12.10 14.49 1.70
N GLY A 241 12.85 15.36 1.01
CA GLY A 241 14.27 15.59 1.31
C GLY A 241 15.13 14.36 1.05
N LEU A 242 14.70 13.46 0.15
CA LEU A 242 15.44 12.24 -0.15
C LEU A 242 16.76 12.55 -0.88
N PRO A 243 17.85 11.84 -0.55
CA PRO A 243 19.14 12.02 -1.22
C PRO A 243 19.05 11.64 -2.71
N GLY A 244 19.89 12.21 -3.56
CA GLY A 244 20.09 11.75 -4.95
C GLY A 244 19.28 12.42 -6.06
N GLY A 245 18.36 13.34 -5.73
CA GLY A 245 17.54 14.06 -6.73
C GLY A 245 16.64 13.13 -7.57
N ALA A 246 15.77 13.70 -8.41
CA ALA A 246 15.10 12.88 -9.44
C ALA A 246 16.16 12.49 -10.48
N GLY A 247 16.36 11.19 -10.72
CA GLY A 247 17.50 10.65 -11.49
C GLY A 247 17.78 11.32 -12.84
N GLY A 248 19.07 11.39 -13.18
CA GLY A 248 19.64 12.27 -14.21
C GLY A 248 19.25 12.02 -15.69
N SER A 249 19.22 13.16 -16.39
CA SER A 249 19.46 13.55 -17.80
C SER A 249 18.98 12.77 -19.03
N THR A 250 18.62 11.49 -18.96
CA THR A 250 17.88 10.89 -20.10
C THR A 250 16.41 11.21 -19.94
N VAL A 251 15.94 12.20 -20.70
CA VAL A 251 14.52 12.52 -20.85
C VAL A 251 13.90 11.39 -21.68
N ARG A 252 13.63 10.26 -21.04
CA ARG A 252 12.65 9.32 -21.57
C ARG A 252 11.33 10.08 -21.65
N SER A 253 10.58 9.87 -22.73
CA SER A 253 9.24 10.44 -22.91
C SER A 253 8.36 9.33 -23.44
N VAL A 254 7.65 8.65 -22.54
CA VAL A 254 6.77 7.56 -22.93
C VAL A 254 5.48 8.16 -23.50
N PRO A 255 5.09 7.84 -24.74
CA PRO A 255 3.82 8.28 -25.30
C PRO A 255 2.65 7.83 -24.43
N THR A 256 1.61 8.66 -24.34
CA THR A 256 0.44 8.39 -23.49
C THR A 256 -0.27 7.11 -23.90
N GLU A 257 -0.28 6.80 -25.19
CA GLU A 257 -0.84 5.57 -25.76
C GLU A 257 -0.07 4.34 -25.29
N ALA A 258 1.27 4.42 -25.28
CA ALA A 258 2.13 3.33 -24.79
C ALA A 258 1.92 3.11 -23.29
N LEU A 259 1.85 4.19 -22.50
CA LEU A 259 1.54 4.13 -21.07
C LEU A 259 0.15 3.54 -20.82
N THR A 260 -0.85 3.94 -21.61
CA THR A 260 -2.22 3.41 -21.50
C THR A 260 -2.26 1.92 -21.81
N ALA A 261 -1.58 1.47 -22.87
CA ALA A 261 -1.46 0.05 -23.19
C ALA A 261 -0.76 -0.73 -22.07
N PHE A 262 0.36 -0.22 -21.54
CA PHE A 262 1.04 -0.81 -20.39
C PHE A 262 0.15 -0.89 -19.15
N SER A 263 -0.64 0.15 -18.89
CA SER A 263 -1.61 0.20 -17.79
C SER A 263 -2.68 -0.89 -17.94
N ARG A 264 -3.19 -1.11 -19.16
CA ARG A 264 -4.15 -2.18 -19.45
C ARG A 264 -3.52 -3.56 -19.28
N ALA A 265 -2.26 -3.71 -19.71
CA ALA A 265 -1.52 -4.95 -19.50
C ALA A 265 -1.45 -5.32 -18.01
N LEU A 266 -1.12 -4.34 -17.15
CA LEU A 266 -1.11 -4.52 -15.70
C LEU A 266 -2.50 -4.87 -15.15
N LEU A 267 -3.56 -4.23 -15.64
CA LEU A 267 -4.93 -4.55 -15.23
C LEU A 267 -5.30 -6.02 -15.50
N TYR A 268 -5.00 -6.53 -16.69
CA TYR A 268 -5.31 -7.92 -17.04
C TYR A 268 -4.37 -8.90 -16.36
N HIS A 269 -3.09 -8.53 -16.18
CA HIS A 269 -2.14 -9.32 -15.41
C HIS A 269 -2.63 -9.54 -13.98
N ASP A 270 -3.05 -8.48 -13.30
CA ASP A 270 -3.53 -8.54 -11.92
C ASP A 270 -4.84 -9.35 -11.79
N ARG A 271 -5.60 -9.49 -12.89
CA ARG A 271 -6.81 -10.33 -12.98
C ARG A 271 -6.52 -11.80 -13.30
N GLY A 272 -5.26 -12.15 -13.55
CA GLY A 272 -4.84 -13.49 -13.98
C GLY A 272 -5.05 -13.78 -15.47
N ASP A 273 -5.50 -12.82 -16.27
CA ASP A 273 -5.63 -12.96 -17.73
C ASP A 273 -4.29 -12.63 -18.40
N THR A 274 -3.35 -13.56 -18.30
CA THR A 274 -1.98 -13.39 -18.79
C THR A 274 -1.89 -13.31 -20.31
N ALA A 275 -2.81 -13.96 -21.03
CA ALA A 275 -2.89 -13.89 -22.49
C ALA A 275 -3.20 -12.46 -22.95
N LYS A 276 -4.27 -11.87 -22.40
CA LYS A 276 -4.65 -10.50 -22.73
C LYS A 276 -3.65 -9.47 -22.20
N ALA A 277 -3.03 -9.74 -21.04
CA ALA A 277 -1.92 -8.93 -20.55
C ALA A 277 -0.75 -8.91 -21.54
N ALA A 278 -0.35 -10.07 -22.08
CA ALA A 278 0.72 -10.18 -23.05
C ALA A 278 0.45 -9.40 -24.34
N GLU A 279 -0.80 -9.39 -24.83
CA GLU A 279 -1.20 -8.57 -25.98
C GLU A 279 -0.98 -7.07 -25.72
N PHE A 280 -1.43 -6.57 -24.57
CA PHE A 280 -1.26 -5.15 -24.23
C PHE A 280 0.19 -4.76 -23.93
N TYR A 281 0.98 -5.65 -23.33
CA TYR A 281 2.43 -5.39 -23.21
C TYR A 281 3.09 -5.31 -24.58
N GLN A 282 2.74 -6.21 -25.51
CA GLN A 282 3.24 -6.16 -26.87
C GLN A 282 2.85 -4.86 -27.58
N GLN A 283 1.59 -4.41 -27.41
CA GLN A 283 1.13 -3.12 -27.93
C GLN A 283 1.94 -1.95 -27.36
N ALA A 284 2.20 -1.93 -26.05
CA ALA A 284 3.03 -0.91 -25.43
C ALA A 284 4.45 -0.87 -26.00
N ILE A 285 5.05 -2.04 -26.25
CA ILE A 285 6.38 -2.18 -26.86
C ILE A 285 6.37 -1.74 -28.33
N THR A 286 5.30 -2.01 -29.08
CA THR A 286 5.16 -1.54 -30.46
C THR A 286 5.09 0.00 -30.51
N LEU A 287 4.37 0.61 -29.57
CA LEU A 287 4.24 2.07 -29.48
C LEU A 287 5.51 2.74 -28.94
N PHE A 288 6.26 2.06 -28.08
CA PHE A 288 7.51 2.53 -27.51
C PHE A 288 8.52 1.37 -27.37
N PRO A 289 9.39 1.14 -28.38
CA PRO A 289 10.30 -0.02 -28.39
C PRO A 289 11.26 -0.09 -27.21
N ASP A 290 11.58 1.02 -26.57
CA ASP A 290 12.45 1.07 -25.39
C ASP A 290 11.68 0.96 -24.07
N TYR A 291 10.43 0.46 -24.10
CA TYR A 291 9.63 0.26 -22.89
C TYR A 291 10.13 -0.91 -22.03
N THR A 292 11.19 -0.71 -21.25
CA THR A 292 11.82 -1.75 -20.43
C THR A 292 10.82 -2.45 -19.49
N GLU A 293 9.96 -1.69 -18.83
CA GLU A 293 8.96 -2.20 -17.88
C GLU A 293 7.90 -3.06 -18.59
N ALA A 294 7.51 -2.70 -19.82
CA ALA A 294 6.58 -3.49 -20.61
C ALA A 294 7.23 -4.78 -21.14
N LYS A 295 8.51 -4.75 -21.53
CA LYS A 295 9.27 -5.95 -21.92
C LYS A 295 9.37 -6.94 -20.76
N GLU A 296 9.66 -6.46 -19.56
CA GLU A 296 9.73 -7.30 -18.37
C GLU A 296 8.35 -7.85 -17.99
N GLY A 297 7.31 -7.02 -18.05
CA GLY A 297 5.93 -7.46 -17.86
C GLY A 297 5.50 -8.56 -18.84
N LEU A 298 5.88 -8.43 -20.13
CA LEU A 298 5.62 -9.44 -21.15
C LEU A 298 6.33 -10.76 -20.84
N ARG A 299 7.59 -10.69 -20.39
CA ARG A 299 8.36 -11.88 -19.99
C ARG A 299 7.68 -12.63 -18.84
N LYS A 300 7.20 -11.90 -17.83
CA LYS A 300 6.44 -12.45 -16.69
C LYS A 300 5.08 -13.01 -17.10
N ALA A 301 4.37 -12.37 -18.03
CA ALA A 301 3.07 -12.86 -18.51
C ALA A 301 3.17 -14.15 -19.33
N ARG A 302 4.35 -14.48 -19.86
CA ARG A 302 4.61 -15.68 -20.67
C ARG A 302 5.27 -16.83 -19.92
N SER A 303 5.74 -16.61 -18.69
CA SER A 303 6.33 -17.64 -17.83
C SER A 303 5.26 -18.40 -17.06
#